data_AF-V8NFX4-F1
#
_entry.id   AF-V8NFX4-F1
#
_cell.length_a   1.000
_cell.length_b   1.000
_cell.length_c   1.000
_cell.angle_alpha   90.00
_cell.angle_beta   90.00
_cell.angle_gamma   90.00
#
_symmetry.space_group_name_H-M   'P 1'
#
loop_
_entity.id
_entity.type
_entity.pdbx_description
1 polymer ?
#
loop_
_entity_poly.entity_id
_entity_poly.type
_entity_poly.pdbx_seq_one_letter_code
_entity_poly.pdbx_strand_id
1 'polypeptide(L)'
;MANNSVAYGGVKYTIKDSNHGDFGITLEELRTLMELRAADALHKIQECYGDVYGICTRLKTSPNEGLSGNPADIERRAAVFGKNFIPPKKPKTFLQLVWEALQDVTLIILEIAAIISLGLSFYQPPGGNEALCGTVSVGEEEEDGETGWIEGAAILLSVVCVVLVTAFNDWSKEKQFRGLQSRIEQEQKFTVIRGGQVIQIPVADIVVGDIAQVKYGDLLPADGVLIQGNDLKIDESSLTGESDLVKKVLDRDLMMLSAKAQDGAAMEMQPLKSEDGIDGDDKKRNNMPKKEKSVLQGKLTKLAVQIGKA
;
A
#
# COMPACT_ATOMS: atom_id res chain seq x y z
N MET A 1 -0.36 -68.87 -30.60
CA MET A 1 -0.83 -68.15 -29.40
C MET A 1 -0.78 -66.67 -29.73
N ALA A 2 -1.92 -66.00 -29.68
CA ALA A 2 -2.06 -64.58 -29.97
C ALA A 2 -1.58 -63.76 -28.77
N ASN A 3 -0.76 -62.74 -29.00
CA ASN A 3 -0.54 -61.65 -28.04
C ASN A 3 -1.19 -60.39 -28.60
N ASN A 4 -2.14 -59.86 -27.84
CA ASN A 4 -3.00 -58.75 -28.16
C ASN A 4 -2.60 -57.53 -27.32
N SER A 5 -2.54 -56.36 -27.98
CA SER A 5 -2.83 -55.01 -27.45
C SER A 5 -1.83 -54.37 -26.46
N VAL A 6 -1.59 -53.05 -26.42
CA VAL A 6 -2.36 -51.88 -26.84
C VAL A 6 -1.37 -50.78 -27.25
N ALA A 7 -1.59 -50.16 -28.41
CA ALA A 7 -0.94 -48.92 -28.81
C ALA A 7 -1.57 -47.73 -28.06
N TYR A 8 -0.79 -46.98 -27.28
CA TYR A 8 -1.22 -45.66 -26.82
C TYR A 8 -0.98 -44.64 -27.93
N GLY A 9 -2.09 -44.13 -28.47
CA GLY A 9 -2.11 -43.12 -29.53
C GLY A 9 -1.44 -41.82 -29.06
N GLY A 10 -0.38 -41.45 -29.76
CA GLY A 10 0.23 -40.12 -29.63
C GLY A 10 -0.74 -39.06 -30.13
N VAL A 11 -1.33 -38.30 -29.20
CA VAL A 11 -1.98 -37.05 -29.54
C VAL A 11 -0.87 -36.02 -29.76
N LYS A 12 -0.48 -35.83 -31.02
CA LYS A 12 0.33 -34.67 -31.43
C LYS A 12 -0.53 -33.43 -31.29
N TYR A 13 -0.50 -32.79 -30.12
CA TYR A 13 -0.93 -31.40 -30.02
C TYR A 13 0.16 -30.52 -30.63
N THR A 14 -0.16 -29.93 -31.77
CA THR A 14 0.53 -28.77 -32.31
C THR A 14 0.62 -27.71 -31.22
N ILE A 15 1.83 -27.44 -30.72
CA ILE A 15 2.11 -26.23 -29.95
C ILE A 15 1.69 -25.09 -30.86
N LYS A 16 0.62 -24.39 -30.47
CA LYS A 16 0.29 -23.10 -31.06
C LYS A 16 1.49 -22.22 -30.73
N ASP A 17 2.31 -21.94 -31.73
CA ASP A 17 3.28 -20.84 -31.69
C ASP A 17 2.48 -19.54 -31.62
N SER A 18 1.94 -19.24 -30.43
CA SER A 18 1.66 -17.86 -30.05
C SER A 18 2.97 -17.11 -30.18
N ASN A 19 2.91 -15.91 -30.75
CA ASN A 19 4.05 -15.04 -31.04
C ASN A 19 4.69 -14.56 -29.72
N HIS A 20 5.34 -15.47 -29.01
CA HIS A 20 5.94 -15.29 -27.69
C HIS A 20 7.28 -14.60 -27.86
N GLY A 21 7.27 -13.27 -28.05
CA GLY A 21 8.41 -12.40 -28.37
C GLY A 21 9.83 -12.94 -28.08
N ASP A 22 10.52 -12.39 -27.08
CA ASP A 22 11.87 -12.86 -26.70
C ASP A 22 11.82 -13.88 -25.55
N PHE A 23 10.67 -14.08 -24.93
CA PHE A 23 10.44 -15.04 -23.85
C PHE A 23 9.31 -15.99 -24.27
N GLY A 24 9.42 -17.27 -23.90
CA GLY A 24 8.44 -18.29 -24.28
C GLY A 24 7.15 -18.29 -23.45
N ILE A 25 6.91 -17.23 -22.68
CA ILE A 25 5.74 -17.02 -21.81
C ILE A 25 5.46 -15.51 -21.72
N THR A 26 4.17 -15.15 -21.68
CA THR A 26 3.70 -13.77 -21.63
C THR A 26 3.30 -13.34 -20.21
N LEU A 27 3.19 -12.02 -20.01
CA LEU A 27 2.69 -11.45 -18.76
C LEU A 27 1.26 -11.92 -18.44
N GLU A 28 0.39 -11.99 -19.45
CA GLU A 28 -1.01 -12.39 -19.28
C GLU A 28 -1.11 -13.85 -18.83
N GLU A 29 -0.33 -14.74 -19.44
CA GLU A 29 -0.26 -16.14 -19.03
C GLU A 29 0.25 -16.31 -17.60
N LEU A 30 1.24 -15.51 -17.18
CA LEU A 30 1.71 -15.50 -15.79
C LEU A 30 0.63 -15.00 -14.84
N ARG A 31 -0.13 -13.96 -15.20
CA ARG A 31 -1.24 -13.46 -14.37
C ARG A 31 -2.34 -14.50 -14.20
N THR A 32 -2.81 -15.09 -15.29
CA THR A 32 -3.82 -16.16 -15.23
C THR A 32 -3.31 -17.34 -14.42
N LEU A 33 -2.02 -17.66 -14.49
CA LEU A 33 -1.42 -18.70 -13.67
C LEU A 33 -1.46 -18.36 -12.17
N MET A 34 -1.19 -17.11 -11.78
CA MET A 34 -1.21 -16.65 -10.38
C MET A 34 -2.63 -16.53 -9.79
N GLU A 35 -3.66 -16.48 -10.62
CA GLU A 35 -5.06 -16.52 -10.17
C GLU A 35 -5.51 -17.92 -9.72
N LEU A 36 -4.84 -18.96 -10.21
CA LEU A 36 -5.14 -20.36 -9.86
C LEU A 36 -4.56 -20.73 -8.50
N ARG A 37 -5.25 -21.63 -7.79
CA ARG A 37 -4.83 -22.11 -6.46
C ARG A 37 -4.65 -23.62 -6.42
N ALA A 38 -3.74 -24.06 -5.56
CA ALA A 38 -3.53 -25.47 -5.21
C ALA A 38 -3.49 -26.41 -6.43
N ALA A 39 -4.42 -27.36 -6.52
CA ALA A 39 -4.45 -28.40 -7.55
C ALA A 39 -4.69 -27.84 -8.97
N ASP A 40 -5.48 -26.77 -9.11
CA ASP A 40 -5.78 -26.17 -10.42
C ASP A 40 -4.52 -25.53 -11.02
N ALA A 41 -3.75 -24.86 -10.17
CA ALA A 41 -2.47 -24.29 -10.53
C ALA A 41 -1.47 -25.38 -10.95
N LEU A 42 -1.38 -26.47 -10.18
CA LEU A 42 -0.51 -27.60 -10.49
C LEU A 42 -0.90 -28.26 -11.84
N HIS A 43 -2.19 -28.49 -12.07
CA HIS A 43 -2.69 -29.05 -13.32
C HIS A 43 -2.34 -28.14 -14.50
N LYS A 44 -2.53 -26.82 -14.35
CA LYS A 44 -2.20 -25.86 -15.40
C LYS A 44 -0.70 -25.84 -15.71
N ILE A 45 0.15 -25.96 -14.69
CA ILE A 45 1.60 -26.03 -14.87
C ILE A 45 1.99 -27.30 -15.61
N GLN A 46 1.48 -28.44 -15.17
CA GLN A 46 1.76 -29.74 -15.78
C GLN A 46 1.33 -29.79 -17.25
N GLU A 47 0.15 -29.22 -17.56
CA GLU A 47 -0.43 -29.22 -18.91
C GLU A 47 0.27 -28.25 -19.85
N CYS A 48 0.54 -27.02 -19.40
CA CYS A 48 1.06 -25.94 -20.28
C CYS A 48 2.59 -25.85 -20.31
N TYR A 49 3.25 -26.20 -19.20
CA TYR A 49 4.70 -26.02 -19.03
C TYR A 49 5.43 -27.34 -18.74
N GLY A 50 4.72 -28.43 -18.48
CA GLY A 50 5.29 -29.71 -18.09
C GLY A 50 5.63 -29.76 -16.60
N ASP A 51 6.41 -28.80 -16.09
CA ASP A 51 6.75 -28.65 -14.68
C ASP A 51 7.19 -27.20 -14.37
N VAL A 52 7.59 -26.96 -13.13
CA VAL A 52 8.13 -25.66 -12.68
C VAL A 52 9.43 -25.31 -13.44
N TYR A 53 10.23 -26.30 -13.82
CA TYR A 53 11.46 -26.11 -14.60
C TYR A 53 11.16 -25.68 -16.05
N GLY A 54 10.02 -26.08 -16.60
CA GLY A 54 9.50 -25.62 -17.87
C GLY A 54 9.23 -24.11 -17.85
N ILE A 55 8.64 -23.59 -16.77
CA ILE A 55 8.47 -22.14 -16.57
C ILE A 55 9.83 -21.44 -16.54
N CYS A 56 10.81 -21.99 -15.81
CA CYS A 56 12.16 -21.43 -15.74
C CYS A 56 12.81 -21.36 -17.14
N THR A 57 12.65 -22.43 -17.93
CA THR A 57 13.16 -22.51 -19.30
C THR A 57 12.50 -21.46 -20.21
N ARG A 58 11.18 -21.31 -20.14
CA ARG A 58 10.43 -20.30 -20.91
C ARG A 58 10.83 -18.86 -20.52
N LEU A 59 11.12 -18.63 -19.24
CA LEU A 59 11.62 -17.37 -18.70
C LEU A 59 13.13 -17.17 -18.91
N LYS A 60 13.84 -18.11 -19.56
CA LYS A 60 15.30 -18.06 -19.74
C LYS A 60 16.05 -17.82 -18.42
N THR A 61 15.62 -18.48 -17.34
CA THR A 61 16.26 -18.40 -16.01
C THR A 61 16.75 -19.77 -15.57
N SER A 62 17.91 -19.81 -14.90
CA SER A 62 18.44 -21.04 -14.33
C SER A 62 17.81 -21.28 -12.96
N PRO A 63 17.24 -22.47 -12.67
CA PRO A 63 16.69 -22.78 -11.36
C PRO A 63 17.73 -22.70 -10.22
N ASN A 64 19.00 -22.97 -10.53
CA ASN A 64 20.09 -23.02 -9.55
C ASN A 64 20.92 -21.74 -9.54
N GLU A 65 21.16 -21.13 -10.70
CA GLU A 65 22.03 -19.96 -10.84
C GLU A 65 21.26 -18.65 -10.96
N GLY A 66 19.93 -18.72 -11.14
CA GLY A 66 19.07 -17.59 -11.39
C GLY A 66 19.38 -16.85 -12.70
N LEU A 67 19.12 -15.54 -12.70
CA LEU A 67 19.44 -14.68 -13.84
C LEU A 67 20.93 -14.37 -13.88
N SER A 68 21.51 -14.21 -15.07
CA SER A 68 22.93 -13.87 -15.24
C SER A 68 23.37 -12.55 -14.58
N GLY A 69 22.43 -11.65 -14.27
CA GLY A 69 22.72 -10.31 -13.75
C GLY A 69 23.10 -9.28 -14.81
N ASN A 70 23.04 -9.63 -16.11
CA ASN A 70 23.30 -8.70 -17.19
C ASN A 70 22.26 -7.55 -17.17
N PRO A 71 22.67 -6.27 -17.06
CA PRO A 71 21.73 -5.15 -16.99
C PRO A 71 20.84 -5.04 -18.23
N ALA A 72 21.33 -5.41 -19.42
CA ALA A 72 20.54 -5.37 -20.64
C ALA A 72 19.43 -6.45 -20.68
N ASP A 73 19.62 -7.58 -19.99
CA ASP A 73 18.59 -8.60 -19.83
C ASP A 73 17.53 -8.15 -18.81
N ILE A 74 17.97 -7.56 -17.69
CA ILE A 74 17.07 -7.04 -16.65
C ILE A 74 16.19 -5.92 -17.19
N GLU A 75 16.76 -4.96 -17.94
CA GLU A 75 16.00 -3.87 -18.54
C GLU A 75 14.99 -4.38 -19.58
N ARG A 76 15.36 -5.38 -20.37
CA ARG A 76 14.47 -6.03 -21.33
C ARG A 76 13.30 -6.72 -20.65
N ARG A 77 13.56 -7.46 -19.57
CA ARG A 77 12.49 -8.09 -18.75
C ARG A 77 11.58 -7.04 -18.14
N ALA A 78 12.14 -5.95 -17.62
CA ALA A 78 11.36 -4.84 -17.08
C ALA A 78 10.49 -4.17 -18.15
N ALA A 79 10.94 -4.11 -19.41
CA ALA A 79 10.15 -3.58 -20.52
C ALA A 79 9.01 -4.54 -20.95
N VAL A 80 9.25 -5.86 -20.92
CA VAL A 80 8.25 -6.86 -21.33
C VAL A 80 7.23 -7.16 -20.22
N PHE A 81 7.70 -7.33 -18.98
CA PHE A 81 6.88 -7.76 -17.84
C PHE A 81 6.52 -6.63 -16.86
N GLY A 82 7.12 -5.45 -17.02
CA GLY A 82 6.93 -4.34 -16.10
C GLY A 82 7.93 -4.34 -14.92
N LYS A 83 7.84 -3.29 -14.09
CA LYS A 83 8.70 -3.07 -12.91
C LYS A 83 7.95 -3.43 -11.63
N ASN A 84 8.66 -3.93 -10.61
CA ASN A 84 8.10 -4.20 -9.28
C ASN A 84 8.02 -2.93 -8.42
N PHE A 85 7.39 -1.87 -8.94
CA PHE A 85 7.29 -0.56 -8.28
C PHE A 85 5.85 -0.06 -8.33
N ILE A 86 5.26 0.18 -7.16
CA ILE A 86 3.92 0.75 -7.05
C ILE A 86 4.08 2.27 -7.06
N PRO A 87 3.59 2.98 -8.11
CA PRO A 87 3.78 4.41 -8.17
C PRO A 87 3.08 5.09 -6.98
N PRO A 88 3.78 5.95 -6.23
CA PRO A 88 3.17 6.66 -5.12
C PRO A 88 2.07 7.58 -5.64
N LYS A 89 1.03 7.79 -4.83
CA LYS A 89 -0.02 8.78 -5.12
C LYS A 89 0.65 10.14 -5.36
N LYS A 90 0.21 10.85 -6.41
CA LYS A 90 0.74 12.18 -6.74
C LYS A 90 0.57 13.11 -5.53
N PRO A 91 1.59 13.88 -5.16
CA PRO A 91 1.51 14.79 -4.02
C PRO A 91 0.45 15.86 -4.29
N LYS A 92 -0.27 16.27 -3.25
CA LYS A 92 -1.15 17.43 -3.35
C LYS A 92 -0.31 18.68 -3.56
N THR A 93 -0.81 19.59 -4.39
CA THR A 93 -0.16 20.89 -4.57
C THR A 93 -0.47 21.79 -3.38
N PHE A 94 0.39 22.78 -3.11
CA PHE A 94 0.14 23.74 -2.04
C PHE A 94 -1.22 24.44 -2.20
N LEU A 95 -1.60 24.82 -3.43
CA LEU A 95 -2.91 25.44 -3.71
C LEU A 95 -4.08 24.48 -3.45
N GLN A 96 -3.89 23.19 -3.74
CA GLN A 96 -4.90 22.18 -3.42
C GLN A 96 -5.08 22.01 -1.91
N LEU A 97 -3.99 22.09 -1.13
CA LEU A 97 -4.05 22.07 0.33
C LEU A 97 -4.71 23.34 0.90
N VAL A 98 -4.42 24.51 0.31
CA VAL A 98 -5.12 25.76 0.65
C VAL A 98 -6.61 25.65 0.35
N TRP A 99 -6.99 25.12 -0.82
CA TRP A 99 -8.39 24.92 -1.18
C TRP A 99 -9.11 23.94 -0.25
N GLU A 100 -8.45 22.86 0.14
CA GLU A 100 -8.97 21.88 1.10
C GLU A 100 -9.12 22.48 2.51
N ALA A 101 -8.17 23.33 2.93
CA ALA A 101 -8.27 24.06 4.19
C ALA A 101 -9.44 25.07 4.19
N LEU A 102 -9.71 25.74 3.07
CA LEU A 102 -10.84 26.66 2.92
C LEU A 102 -12.21 25.97 2.94
N GLN A 103 -12.28 24.65 2.73
CA GLN A 103 -13.54 23.90 2.78
C GLN A 103 -14.01 23.57 4.21
N ASP A 104 -13.28 24.00 5.25
CA ASP A 104 -13.74 23.88 6.63
C ASP A 104 -15.00 24.75 6.85
N VAL A 105 -16.09 24.12 7.28
CA VAL A 105 -17.38 24.79 7.55
C VAL A 105 -17.21 25.99 8.49
N THR A 106 -16.29 25.90 9.45
CA THR A 106 -16.02 26.99 10.39
C THR A 106 -15.40 28.20 9.70
N LEU A 107 -14.44 27.98 8.79
CA LEU A 107 -13.80 29.06 8.03
C LEU A 107 -14.76 29.67 7.01
N ILE A 108 -15.58 28.86 6.35
CA ILE A 108 -16.62 29.34 5.42
C ILE A 108 -17.59 30.28 6.14
N ILE A 109 -18.04 29.92 7.35
CA ILE A 109 -18.94 30.80 8.14
C ILE A 109 -18.26 32.12 8.47
N LEU A 110 -16.97 32.10 8.84
CA LEU A 110 -16.20 33.31 9.13
C LEU A 110 -15.99 34.19 7.89
N GLU A 111 -15.76 33.60 6.72
CA GLU A 111 -15.64 34.33 5.46
C GLU A 111 -16.96 35.00 5.06
N ILE A 112 -18.08 34.28 5.17
CA ILE A 112 -19.41 34.84 4.89
C ILE A 112 -19.70 36.00 5.84
N ALA A 113 -19.42 35.83 7.14
CA ALA A 113 -19.58 36.90 8.13
C ALA A 113 -18.70 38.12 7.84
N ALA A 114 -17.43 37.90 7.46
CA ALA A 114 -16.51 38.96 7.08
C ALA A 114 -16.97 39.72 5.84
N ILE A 115 -17.46 39.02 4.81
CA ILE A 115 -17.98 39.62 3.58
C ILE A 115 -19.25 40.45 3.87
N ILE A 116 -20.17 39.94 4.71
CA ILE A 116 -21.37 40.68 5.11
C ILE A 116 -21.00 41.94 5.90
N SER A 117 -20.11 41.83 6.89
CA SER A 117 -19.62 42.96 7.69
C SER A 117 -18.97 44.03 6.81
N LEU A 118 -18.10 43.62 5.88
CA LEU A 118 -17.46 44.53 4.93
C LEU A 118 -18.48 45.18 3.98
N GLY A 119 -19.44 44.41 3.48
CA GLY A 119 -20.49 44.90 2.57
C GLY A 119 -21.41 45.92 3.24
N LEU A 120 -21.79 45.71 4.51
CA LEU A 120 -22.55 46.67 5.30
C LEU A 120 -21.73 47.94 5.60
N SER A 121 -20.42 47.81 5.80
CA SER A 121 -19.55 48.98 6.00
C SER A 121 -19.44 49.87 4.76
N PHE A 122 -19.54 49.32 3.54
CA PHE A 122 -19.52 50.12 2.31
C PHE A 122 -20.91 50.61 1.89
N TYR A 123 -21.98 49.99 2.39
CA TYR A 123 -23.35 50.36 2.09
C TYR A 123 -23.93 51.24 3.19
N GLN A 124 -23.56 52.52 3.18
CA GLN A 124 -24.13 53.51 4.09
C GLN A 124 -25.38 54.13 3.47
N PRO A 125 -26.59 53.87 3.98
CA PRO A 125 -27.79 54.48 3.43
C PRO A 125 -27.75 56.00 3.68
N PRO A 126 -28.04 56.84 2.66
CA PRO A 126 -28.14 58.27 2.85
C PRO A 126 -29.44 58.58 3.61
N GLY A 127 -29.34 58.61 4.94
CA GLY A 127 -30.41 59.04 5.85
C GLY A 127 -31.07 57.88 6.60
N GLY A 128 -30.82 57.79 7.90
CA GLY A 128 -31.55 56.90 8.81
C GLY A 128 -30.84 56.73 10.14
N ASN A 129 -31.31 57.47 11.15
CA ASN A 129 -30.97 57.26 12.55
C ASN A 129 -31.30 55.81 12.97
N GLU A 130 -30.39 55.27 13.78
CA GLU A 130 -30.58 54.27 14.85
C GLU A 130 -31.29 52.93 14.54
N ALA A 131 -30.59 51.88 14.98
CA ALA A 131 -31.12 50.58 15.41
C ALA A 131 -31.72 49.67 14.33
N LEU A 132 -30.88 48.78 13.78
CA LEU A 132 -31.16 47.34 13.75
C LEU A 132 -29.95 46.56 13.22
N CYS A 133 -29.41 45.66 14.05
CA CYS A 133 -28.87 44.33 13.72
C CYS A 133 -27.46 44.06 14.28
N GLY A 134 -27.43 43.37 15.42
CA GLY A 134 -26.46 42.29 15.65
C GLY A 134 -25.02 42.66 15.95
N THR A 135 -24.77 43.60 16.87
CA THR A 135 -23.49 43.70 17.58
C THR A 135 -23.25 42.41 18.37
N VAL A 136 -22.37 41.53 17.87
CA VAL A 136 -21.64 40.61 18.74
C VAL A 136 -20.62 41.50 19.47
N SER A 137 -21.04 41.97 20.64
CA SER A 137 -20.26 42.80 21.54
C SER A 137 -18.94 42.13 21.93
N VAL A 138 -17.82 42.62 21.41
CA VAL A 138 -16.52 42.56 22.10
C VAL A 138 -15.93 43.97 22.08
N GLY A 139 -16.11 44.69 23.19
CA GLY A 139 -15.23 45.79 23.61
C GLY A 139 -15.43 47.15 22.95
N GLU A 140 -16.16 48.00 23.68
CA GLU A 140 -16.07 49.47 23.78
C GLU A 140 -16.30 50.32 22.51
N GLU A 141 -17.31 51.18 22.65
CA GLU A 141 -17.67 52.30 21.79
C GLU A 141 -16.54 53.33 21.74
N GLU A 142 -16.17 53.83 20.55
CA GLU A 142 -16.18 55.26 20.22
C GLU A 142 -15.62 55.53 18.80
N GLU A 143 -16.37 56.40 18.10
CA GLU A 143 -16.01 57.27 16.96
C GLU A 143 -15.65 56.73 15.56
N ASP A 144 -16.35 57.37 14.60
CA ASP A 144 -16.06 57.56 13.19
C ASP A 144 -16.31 56.39 12.22
N GLY A 145 -17.37 56.57 11.41
CA GLY A 145 -17.81 55.72 10.30
C GLY A 145 -16.78 55.49 9.18
N GLU A 146 -15.52 55.88 9.37
CA GLU A 146 -14.39 55.58 8.48
C GLU A 146 -13.66 54.27 8.88
N THR A 147 -13.95 53.70 10.04
CA THR A 147 -13.27 52.49 10.57
C THR A 147 -14.08 51.20 10.42
N GLY A 148 -15.33 51.24 9.97
CA GLY A 148 -16.20 50.05 9.87
C GLY A 148 -15.67 48.94 8.94
N TRP A 149 -14.87 49.30 7.93
CA TRP A 149 -14.28 48.32 7.01
C TRP A 149 -13.13 47.54 7.66
N ILE A 150 -12.56 48.09 8.72
CA ILE A 150 -11.40 47.54 9.43
C ILE A 150 -11.81 46.25 10.17
N GLU A 151 -13.03 46.17 10.70
CA GLU A 151 -13.53 44.97 11.38
C GLU A 151 -13.64 43.77 10.42
N GLY A 152 -14.34 43.93 9.30
CA GLY A 152 -14.44 42.90 8.27
C GLY A 152 -13.07 42.55 7.65
N ALA A 153 -12.21 43.56 7.43
CA ALA A 153 -10.85 43.34 6.93
C ALA A 153 -9.96 42.58 7.93
N ALA A 154 -10.08 42.83 9.23
CA ALA A 154 -9.32 42.13 10.27
C ALA A 154 -9.71 40.65 10.36
N ILE A 155 -11.01 40.34 10.24
CA ILE A 155 -11.50 38.95 10.21
C ILE A 155 -10.98 38.23 8.95
N LEU A 156 -11.07 38.87 7.77
CA LEU A 156 -10.58 38.29 6.52
C LEU A 156 -9.07 38.02 6.58
N LEU A 157 -8.29 38.98 7.09
CA LEU A 157 -6.85 38.83 7.27
C LEU A 157 -6.51 37.67 8.24
N SER A 158 -7.26 37.54 9.33
CA SER A 158 -7.10 36.44 10.29
C SER A 158 -7.34 35.07 9.65
N VAL A 159 -8.44 34.93 8.90
CA VAL A 159 -8.76 33.69 8.16
C VAL A 159 -7.67 33.34 7.17
N VAL A 160 -7.20 34.30 6.36
CA VAL A 160 -6.11 34.09 5.41
C VAL A 160 -4.84 33.60 6.12
N CYS A 161 -4.46 34.22 7.23
CA CYS A 161 -3.31 33.79 8.03
C CYS A 161 -3.47 32.35 8.54
N VAL A 162 -4.64 31.99 9.09
CA VAL A 162 -4.91 30.65 9.61
C VAL A 162 -4.86 29.61 8.49
N VAL A 163 -5.46 29.88 7.33
CA VAL A 163 -5.43 29.00 6.17
C VAL A 163 -4.00 28.79 5.67
N LEU A 164 -3.20 29.85 5.57
CA LEU A 164 -1.81 29.75 5.14
C LEU A 164 -0.96 28.92 6.12
N VAL A 165 -1.12 29.13 7.43
CA VAL A 165 -0.42 28.34 8.47
C VAL A 165 -0.86 26.87 8.39
N THR A 166 -2.14 26.61 8.17
CA THR A 166 -2.70 25.25 8.07
C THR A 166 -2.18 24.54 6.83
N ALA A 167 -2.26 25.18 5.66
CA ALA A 167 -1.74 24.65 4.41
C ALA A 167 -0.22 24.44 4.46
N PHE A 168 0.52 25.35 5.10
CA PHE A 168 1.97 25.18 5.29
C PHE A 168 2.29 23.99 6.19
N ASN A 169 1.57 23.83 7.31
CA ASN A 169 1.73 22.69 8.20
C ASN A 169 1.44 21.36 7.48
N ASP A 170 0.35 21.29 6.70
CA ASP A 170 -0.01 20.08 5.98
C ASP A 170 0.95 19.79 4.81
N TRP A 171 1.42 20.81 4.10
CA TRP A 171 2.47 20.65 3.09
C TRP A 171 3.77 20.12 3.69
N SER A 172 4.16 20.65 4.87
CA SER A 172 5.34 20.20 5.60
C SER A 172 5.21 18.73 6.03
N LYS A 173 4.04 18.33 6.56
CA LYS A 173 3.73 16.94 6.89
C LYS A 173 3.84 16.05 5.66
N GLU A 174 3.17 16.41 4.56
CA GLU A 174 3.18 15.62 3.33
C GLU A 174 4.60 15.46 2.76
N LYS A 175 5.41 16.51 2.81
CA LYS A 175 6.82 16.45 2.43
C LYS A 175 7.63 15.49 3.31
N GLN A 176 7.38 15.47 4.62
CA GLN A 176 8.05 14.57 5.57
C GLN A 176 7.64 13.12 5.35
N PHE A 177 6.35 12.84 5.16
CA PHE A 177 5.85 11.49 4.85
C PHE A 177 6.47 10.94 3.58
N ARG A 178 6.60 11.76 2.53
CA ARG A 178 7.26 11.37 1.28
C ARG A 178 8.75 11.03 1.48
N GLY A 179 9.45 11.82 2.29
CA GLY A 179 10.84 11.56 2.62
C GLY A 179 11.04 10.24 3.37
N LEU A 180 10.14 9.93 4.30
CA LEU A 180 10.16 8.65 5.02
C LEU A 180 9.82 7.48 4.08
N GLN A 181 8.75 7.61 3.28
CA GLN A 181 8.33 6.56 2.34
C GLN A 181 9.45 6.22 1.35
N SER A 182 10.09 7.24 0.77
CA SER A 182 11.18 7.05 -0.18
C SER A 182 12.41 6.38 0.44
N ARG A 183 12.68 6.59 1.73
CA ARG A 183 13.80 5.94 2.42
C ARG A 183 13.47 4.48 2.75
N ILE A 184 12.27 4.23 3.27
CA ILE A 184 11.79 2.89 3.61
C ILE A 184 11.83 1.99 2.36
N GLU A 185 11.35 2.51 1.22
CA GLU A 185 11.33 1.76 -0.03
C GLU A 185 12.73 1.40 -0.55
N GLN A 186 13.72 2.26 -0.34
CA GLN A 186 15.12 1.99 -0.73
C GLN A 186 15.83 1.04 0.25
N GLU A 187 15.41 1.01 1.51
CA GLU A 187 15.99 0.16 2.55
C GLU A 187 15.48 -1.28 2.50
N GLN A 188 14.29 -1.52 1.94
CA GLN A 188 13.74 -2.85 1.74
C GLN A 188 14.52 -3.62 0.67
N LYS A 189 15.39 -4.53 1.13
CA LYS A 189 16.17 -5.44 0.30
C LYS A 189 15.66 -6.87 0.44
N PHE A 190 15.77 -7.62 -0.64
CA PHE A 190 15.44 -9.03 -0.68
C PHE A 190 16.60 -9.85 -1.23
N THR A 191 16.71 -11.09 -0.76
CA THR A 191 17.78 -12.00 -1.18
C THR A 191 17.36 -12.76 -2.44
N VAL A 192 18.13 -12.61 -3.52
CA VAL A 192 17.92 -13.32 -4.78
C VAL A 192 19.20 -14.01 -5.24
N ILE A 193 19.06 -14.98 -6.12
CA ILE A 193 20.18 -15.65 -6.77
C ILE A 193 20.33 -15.07 -8.18
N ARG A 194 21.48 -14.47 -8.48
CA ARG A 194 21.87 -14.03 -9.83
C ARG A 194 23.32 -14.44 -10.12
N GLY A 195 23.56 -15.06 -11.28
CA GLY A 195 24.88 -15.53 -11.70
C GLY A 195 25.48 -16.58 -10.76
N GLY A 196 24.62 -17.40 -10.13
CA GLY A 196 25.03 -18.38 -9.12
C GLY A 196 25.40 -17.78 -7.76
N GLN A 197 25.26 -16.46 -7.58
CA GLN A 197 25.58 -15.77 -6.35
C GLN A 197 24.32 -15.31 -5.62
N VAL A 198 24.32 -15.49 -4.31
CA VAL A 198 23.26 -15.00 -3.42
C VAL A 198 23.54 -13.53 -3.13
N ILE A 199 22.73 -12.63 -3.68
CA ILE A 199 22.88 -11.19 -3.56
C ILE A 199 21.63 -10.55 -2.97
N GLN A 200 21.78 -9.42 -2.26
CA GLN A 200 20.66 -8.62 -1.80
C GLN A 200 20.41 -7.45 -2.75
N ILE A 201 19.21 -7.38 -3.30
CA ILE A 201 18.78 -6.29 -4.19
C ILE A 201 17.58 -5.57 -3.59
N PRO A 202 17.37 -4.27 -3.88
CA PRO A 202 16.15 -3.58 -3.52
C PRO A 202 14.92 -4.30 -4.08
N VAL A 203 13.80 -4.30 -3.33
CA VAL A 203 12.55 -4.93 -3.78
C VAL A 203 12.06 -4.39 -5.13
N ALA A 204 12.28 -3.09 -5.39
CA ALA A 204 11.91 -2.43 -6.65
C ALA A 204 12.69 -2.95 -7.88
N ASP A 205 13.86 -3.57 -7.69
CA ASP A 205 14.74 -4.08 -8.75
C ASP A 205 14.53 -5.57 -9.05
N ILE A 206 13.59 -6.21 -8.35
CA ILE A 206 13.19 -7.59 -8.62
C ILE A 206 12.41 -7.63 -9.93
N VAL A 207 12.78 -8.57 -10.80
CA VAL A 207 12.17 -8.77 -12.12
C VAL A 207 11.68 -10.20 -12.29
N VAL A 208 10.76 -10.40 -13.25
CA VAL A 208 10.22 -11.73 -13.56
C VAL A 208 11.35 -12.66 -14.03
N GLY A 209 11.46 -13.81 -13.36
CA GLY A 209 12.51 -14.81 -13.59
C GLY A 209 13.66 -14.77 -12.57
N ASP A 210 13.67 -13.81 -11.64
CA ASP A 210 14.56 -13.89 -10.48
C ASP A 210 14.21 -15.11 -9.60
N ILE A 211 15.25 -15.72 -9.02
CA ILE A 211 15.10 -16.79 -8.05
C ILE A 211 15.27 -16.18 -6.66
N ALA A 212 14.16 -16.11 -5.93
CA ALA A 212 14.12 -15.52 -4.60
C ALA A 212 14.47 -16.58 -3.54
N GLN A 213 15.39 -16.25 -2.63
CA GLN A 213 15.68 -17.09 -1.48
C GLN A 213 14.91 -16.58 -0.26
N VAL A 214 13.87 -17.31 0.12
CA VAL A 214 12.97 -16.93 1.22
C VAL A 214 13.43 -17.60 2.51
N LYS A 215 13.61 -16.81 3.58
CA LYS A 215 13.93 -17.27 4.93
C LYS A 215 12.76 -17.03 5.88
N TYR A 216 12.86 -17.63 7.08
CA TYR A 216 11.88 -17.39 8.13
C TYR A 216 11.86 -15.90 8.51
N GLY A 217 10.66 -15.32 8.54
CA GLY A 217 10.44 -13.90 8.85
C GLY A 217 10.53 -12.95 7.66
N ASP A 218 10.87 -13.45 6.46
CA ASP A 218 10.89 -12.63 5.26
C ASP A 218 9.48 -12.32 4.76
N LEU A 219 9.24 -11.07 4.36
CA LEU A 219 8.03 -10.67 3.65
C LEU A 219 8.24 -10.88 2.14
N LEU A 220 7.33 -11.63 1.50
CA LEU A 220 7.44 -11.92 0.08
C LEU A 220 7.29 -10.64 -0.74
N PRO A 221 8.26 -10.28 -1.60
CA PRO A 221 8.25 -9.02 -2.33
C PRO A 221 7.38 -9.03 -3.60
N ALA A 222 7.07 -10.22 -4.11
CA ALA A 222 6.28 -10.47 -5.30
C ALA A 222 5.70 -11.90 -5.25
N ASP A 223 4.67 -12.14 -6.07
CA ASP A 223 4.10 -13.48 -6.26
C ASP A 223 5.12 -14.39 -6.97
N GLY A 224 5.07 -15.69 -6.68
CA GLY A 224 6.04 -16.65 -7.20
C GLY A 224 5.57 -18.09 -7.15
N VAL A 225 6.40 -18.95 -7.74
CA VAL A 225 6.22 -20.40 -7.73
C VAL A 225 7.34 -21.02 -6.90
N LEU A 226 6.97 -21.90 -5.98
CA LEU A 226 7.91 -22.71 -5.21
C LEU A 226 8.65 -23.67 -6.15
N ILE A 227 9.98 -23.55 -6.19
CA ILE A 227 10.87 -24.45 -6.96
C ILE A 227 11.40 -25.56 -6.06
N GLN A 228 11.84 -25.18 -4.86
CA GLN A 228 12.37 -26.09 -3.84
C GLN A 228 12.14 -25.48 -2.45
N GLY A 229 11.77 -26.30 -1.47
CA GLY A 229 11.61 -25.85 -0.09
C GLY A 229 11.47 -27.02 0.88
N ASN A 230 11.73 -26.76 2.16
CA ASN A 230 11.53 -27.73 3.23
C ASN A 230 10.65 -27.11 4.32
N ASP A 231 9.51 -27.74 4.59
CA ASP A 231 8.51 -27.29 5.58
C ASP A 231 8.16 -25.79 5.52
N LEU A 232 8.08 -25.25 4.30
CA LEU A 232 7.71 -23.86 4.08
C LEU A 232 6.25 -23.63 4.50
N LYS A 233 6.05 -22.67 5.39
CA LYS A 233 4.73 -22.20 5.83
C LYS A 233 4.65 -20.71 5.59
N ILE A 234 3.54 -20.27 5.00
CA ILE A 234 3.31 -18.88 4.63
C ILE A 234 2.06 -18.39 5.34
N ASP A 235 2.14 -17.17 5.86
CA ASP A 235 0.97 -16.45 6.37
C ASP A 235 0.23 -15.79 5.20
N GLU A 236 -0.97 -16.28 4.90
CA GLU A 236 -1.87 -15.71 3.88
C GLU A 236 -3.00 -14.86 4.49
N SER A 237 -2.95 -14.55 5.78
CA SER A 237 -4.01 -13.84 6.51
C SER A 237 -4.35 -12.48 5.91
N SER A 238 -3.37 -11.80 5.33
CA SER A 238 -3.60 -10.51 4.65
C SER A 238 -4.43 -10.65 3.38
N LEU A 239 -4.47 -11.83 2.76
CA LEU A 239 -5.19 -12.09 1.52
C LEU A 239 -6.50 -12.85 1.74
N THR A 240 -6.52 -13.84 2.64
CA THR A 240 -7.69 -14.69 2.89
C THR A 240 -8.46 -14.28 4.14
N GLY A 241 -7.84 -13.53 5.06
CA GLY A 241 -8.39 -13.24 6.39
C GLY A 241 -8.25 -14.40 7.39
N GLU A 242 -7.66 -15.52 6.98
CA GLU A 242 -7.42 -16.69 7.85
C GLU A 242 -6.03 -16.59 8.48
N SER A 243 -5.93 -16.66 9.81
CA SER A 243 -4.67 -16.52 10.53
C SER A 243 -3.81 -17.79 10.55
N ASP A 244 -4.30 -18.87 9.97
CA ASP A 244 -3.58 -20.14 9.95
C ASP A 244 -2.47 -20.14 8.90
N LEU A 245 -1.30 -20.61 9.31
CA LEU A 245 -0.15 -20.74 8.42
C LEU A 245 -0.39 -21.86 7.39
N VAL A 246 -0.29 -21.52 6.11
CA VAL A 246 -0.51 -22.45 5.00
C VAL A 246 0.80 -23.13 4.63
N LYS A 247 0.84 -24.47 4.69
CA LYS A 247 2.01 -25.26 4.28
C LYS A 247 2.09 -25.34 2.76
N LYS A 248 3.21 -24.92 2.19
CA LYS A 248 3.49 -25.00 0.74
C LYS A 248 4.32 -26.24 0.42
N VAL A 249 3.87 -26.99 -0.57
CA VAL A 249 4.48 -28.26 -1.01
C VAL A 249 4.35 -28.35 -2.52
N LEU A 250 5.40 -28.79 -3.20
CA LEU A 250 5.46 -28.89 -4.67
C LEU A 250 4.29 -29.68 -5.27
N ASP A 251 3.83 -30.74 -4.59
CA ASP A 251 2.79 -31.64 -5.11
C ASP A 251 1.34 -31.21 -4.78
N ARG A 252 1.16 -30.13 -4.02
CA ARG A 252 -0.18 -29.72 -3.55
C ARG A 252 -0.45 -28.23 -3.74
N ASP A 253 0.48 -27.40 -3.32
CA ASP A 253 0.33 -25.95 -3.34
C ASP A 253 1.70 -25.29 -3.41
N LEU A 254 2.08 -24.96 -4.65
CA LEU A 254 3.35 -24.34 -5.02
C LEU A 254 3.23 -22.83 -5.21
N MET A 255 2.01 -22.28 -5.24
CA MET A 255 1.82 -20.84 -5.48
C MET A 255 2.11 -20.06 -4.20
N MET A 256 2.95 -19.04 -4.33
CA MET A 256 3.33 -18.14 -3.26
C MET A 256 2.81 -16.74 -3.60
N LEU A 257 1.90 -16.23 -2.79
CA LEU A 257 1.30 -14.92 -3.01
C LEU A 257 1.92 -13.91 -2.05
N SER A 258 2.33 -12.77 -2.58
CA SER A 258 2.81 -11.65 -1.81
C SER A 258 1.64 -10.94 -1.16
N ALA A 259 1.59 -11.00 0.17
CA ALA A 259 0.74 -10.15 0.99
C ALA A 259 1.27 -8.70 0.94
N LYS A 260 1.00 -7.97 -0.14
CA LYS A 260 1.24 -6.52 -0.14
C LYS A 260 0.11 -5.84 0.61
N ALA A 261 0.44 -5.24 1.74
CA ALA A 261 -0.45 -4.36 2.49
C ALA A 261 -0.97 -3.25 1.55
N GLN A 262 -2.24 -3.35 1.15
CA GLN A 262 -2.96 -2.18 0.67
C GLN A 262 -3.12 -1.23 1.86
N ASP A 263 -2.46 -0.08 1.78
CA ASP A 263 -2.61 1.08 2.67
C ASP A 263 -2.41 0.80 4.17
N GLY A 264 -1.15 0.86 4.63
CA GLY A 264 -0.83 1.20 6.02
C GLY A 264 -0.97 0.11 7.09
N ALA A 265 -1.15 -1.16 6.74
CA ALA A 265 -1.06 -2.25 7.72
C ALA A 265 0.41 -2.67 7.92
N ALA A 266 1.03 -2.21 9.01
CA ALA A 266 2.26 -2.81 9.51
C ALA A 266 1.92 -4.23 10.00
N MET A 267 2.57 -5.24 9.42
CA MET A 267 2.41 -6.63 9.85
C MET A 267 3.21 -6.84 11.14
N GLU A 268 2.50 -6.97 12.26
CA GLU A 268 3.09 -7.34 13.54
C GLU A 268 3.11 -8.87 13.63
N MET A 269 4.28 -9.47 13.40
CA MET A 269 4.49 -10.89 13.64
C MET A 269 4.84 -11.10 15.13
N GLN A 270 4.01 -11.84 15.85
CA GLN A 270 4.39 -12.35 17.16
C GLN A 270 5.31 -13.57 16.98
N PRO A 271 6.41 -13.67 17.74
CA PRO A 271 7.29 -14.83 17.68
C PRO A 271 6.54 -16.03 18.26
N LEU A 272 6.21 -17.01 17.42
CA LEU A 272 5.72 -18.31 17.89
C LEU A 272 6.88 -19.04 18.56
N LYS A 273 6.76 -19.17 19.87
CA LYS A 273 7.64 -19.97 20.73
C LYS A 273 7.49 -21.44 20.33
N SER A 274 8.60 -22.07 19.97
CA SER A 274 8.67 -23.50 19.73
C SER A 274 8.57 -24.26 21.04
N GLU A 275 7.46 -24.96 21.29
CA GLU A 275 7.39 -26.02 22.31
C GLU A 275 6.59 -27.21 21.79
N ASP A 276 7.14 -28.39 22.08
CA ASP A 276 6.70 -29.73 21.72
C ASP A 276 5.38 -30.13 22.41
N GLY A 277 4.56 -30.92 21.70
CA GLY A 277 3.81 -32.04 22.28
C GLY A 277 2.46 -31.80 23.00
N ILE A 278 1.41 -32.36 22.35
CA ILE A 278 0.23 -33.06 22.92
C ILE A 278 -0.97 -32.22 23.47
N ASP A 279 -2.11 -32.47 22.81
CA ASP A 279 -3.55 -32.39 23.18
C ASP A 279 -4.11 -31.22 24.01
N GLY A 280 -5.23 -30.68 23.51
CA GLY A 280 -6.39 -30.36 24.36
C GLY A 280 -7.11 -29.03 24.09
N ASP A 281 -8.35 -29.17 23.62
CA ASP A 281 -9.52 -28.31 23.85
C ASP A 281 -9.68 -26.97 23.07
N ASP A 282 -10.59 -27.05 22.09
CA ASP A 282 -11.29 -25.93 21.46
C ASP A 282 -12.07 -25.09 22.49
N LYS A 283 -11.61 -23.87 22.75
CA LYS A 283 -12.47 -22.79 23.27
C LYS A 283 -12.31 -21.51 22.45
N LYS A 284 -13.23 -21.40 21.50
CA LYS A 284 -13.64 -20.19 20.77
C LYS A 284 -13.70 -18.96 21.69
N ARG A 285 -12.81 -17.99 21.48
CA ARG A 285 -12.96 -16.60 21.97
C ARG A 285 -12.75 -15.63 20.81
N ASN A 286 -13.87 -15.14 20.29
CA ASN A 286 -13.89 -13.93 19.47
C ASN A 286 -13.35 -12.76 20.31
N ASN A 287 -12.23 -12.18 19.91
CA ASN A 287 -11.83 -10.85 20.35
C ASN A 287 -11.26 -10.10 19.15
N MET A 288 -12.06 -9.19 18.62
CA MET A 288 -11.63 -8.21 17.62
C MET A 288 -10.63 -7.24 18.31
N PRO A 289 -9.45 -6.95 17.72
CA PRO A 289 -8.49 -6.05 18.34
C PRO A 289 -9.05 -4.63 18.34
N LYS A 290 -9.23 -4.07 19.53
CA LYS A 290 -9.52 -2.64 19.72
C LYS A 290 -8.28 -1.85 19.30
N LYS A 291 -8.46 -0.90 18.38
CA LYS A 291 -7.44 0.10 17.98
C LYS A 291 -6.67 0.60 19.21
N GLU A 292 -5.41 0.21 19.32
CA GLU A 292 -4.54 0.73 20.38
C GLU A 292 -4.34 2.22 20.16
N LYS A 293 -4.74 3.02 21.16
CA LYS A 293 -4.50 4.46 21.17
C LYS A 293 -3.02 4.69 21.43
N SER A 294 -2.42 5.58 20.64
CA SER A 294 -1.02 6.02 20.79
C SER A 294 -0.67 6.33 22.25
N VAL A 295 0.52 5.94 22.69
CA VAL A 295 1.05 6.16 24.05
C VAL A 295 0.94 7.63 24.48
N LEU A 296 1.01 8.56 23.52
CA LEU A 296 0.80 9.99 23.73
C LEU A 296 -0.64 10.35 24.08
N GLN A 297 -1.63 9.72 23.43
CA GLN A 297 -3.04 9.92 23.78
C GLN A 297 -3.36 9.41 25.18
N GLY A 298 -2.74 8.30 25.61
CA GLY A 298 -2.86 7.81 26.99
C GLY A 298 -2.33 8.81 28.02
N LYS A 299 -1.18 9.44 27.74
CA LYS A 299 -0.58 10.46 28.61
C LYS A 299 -1.40 11.77 28.63
N LEU A 300 -1.87 12.24 27.47
CA LEU A 300 -2.73 13.43 27.37
C LEU A 300 -4.07 13.23 28.08
N THR A 301 -4.68 12.04 27.97
CA THR A 301 -5.94 11.73 28.67
C THR A 301 -5.75 11.74 30.18
N LYS A 302 -4.62 11.20 30.69
CA LYS A 302 -4.30 11.25 32.12
C LYS A 302 -4.07 12.69 32.62
N LEU A 303 -3.38 13.52 31.85
CA LEU A 303 -3.18 14.93 32.17
C LEU A 303 -4.51 15.70 32.20
N ALA A 304 -5.37 15.50 31.21
CA ALA A 304 -6.69 16.14 31.16
C ALA A 304 -7.56 15.77 32.37
N VAL A 305 -7.53 14.50 32.81
CA VAL A 305 -8.27 14.04 34.00
C VAL A 305 -7.70 14.62 35.30
N GLN A 306 -6.38 14.85 35.38
CA GLN A 306 -5.79 15.52 36.54
C GLN A 306 -6.13 17.00 36.62
N ILE A 307 -6.21 17.69 35.48
CA ILE A 307 -6.59 19.11 35.41
C ILE A 307 -8.07 19.29 35.75
N GLY A 308 -8.95 18.39 35.27
CA GLY A 308 -10.40 18.47 35.56
C GLY A 308 -10.82 18.07 36.98
N LYS A 309 -9.89 17.61 37.82
CA LYS A 309 -10.13 17.29 39.24
C LYS A 309 -9.58 18.34 40.20
N ALA A 310 -8.91 19.38 39.69
CA ALA A 310 -8.41 20.51 40.46
C ALA A 310 -9.42 21.66 40.47
#